data_AF-O18622-F1
#
_entry.id   AF-O18622-F1
#
_cell.length_a   1.000
_cell.length_b   1.000
_cell.length_c   1.000
_cell.angle_alpha   90.00
_cell.angle_beta   90.00
_cell.angle_gamma   90.00
#
_symmetry.space_group_name_H-M   'P 1'
#
loop_
_entity.id
_entity.type
_entity.pdbx_description
1 polymer ?
#
loop_
_entity_poly.entity_id
_entity_poly.type
_entity_poly.pdbx_seq_one_letter_code
_entity_poly.pdbx_strand_id
1 'polypeptide(L)' 'GCKSFFKRSIRRNLAYTCRAFQNCSIDLNHRNQCQYCR' A
#
# COMPACT_ATOMS: atom_id res chain seq x y z
N GLY A 1 6.24 7.57 6.12
CA GLY A 1 6.28 6.27 6.81
C GLY A 1 4.93 5.56 6.77
N CYS A 2 4.92 4.23 6.97
CA CYS A 2 3.73 3.39 6.81
C CYS A 2 2.60 3.69 7.81
N LYS A 3 2.92 4.22 9.00
CA LYS A 3 1.93 4.70 10.00
C LYS A 3 0.94 5.71 9.41
N SER A 4 1.43 6.72 8.69
CA SER A 4 0.57 7.74 8.06
C SER A 4 -0.19 7.20 6.85
N PHE A 5 0.35 6.17 6.17
CA PHE A 5 -0.34 5.49 5.09
C PHE A 5 -1.58 4.77 5.64
N PHE A 6 -1.42 3.92 6.66
CA PHE A 6 -2.51 3.18 7.30
C PHE A 6 -3.63 4.10 7.83
N LYS A 7 -3.26 5.19 8.53
CA LYS A 7 -4.25 6.17 9.02
C LYS A 7 -5.09 6.78 7.90
N ARG A 8 -4.51 7.05 6.73
CA ARG A 8 -5.25 7.59 5.59
C ARG A 8 -6.14 6.55 4.93
N SER A 9 -5.65 5.31 4.80
CA SER A 9 -6.40 4.20 4.22
C SER A 9 -7.70 3.95 4.99
N ILE A 10 -7.64 3.93 6.34
CA ILE A 10 -8.83 3.77 7.19
C ILE A 10 -9.75 4.99 7.09
N ARG A 11 -9.23 6.20 7.31
CA ARG A 11 -10.07 7.42 7.36
C ARG A 11 -10.86 7.67 6.07
N ARG A 12 -10.28 7.29 4.93
CA ARG A 12 -10.89 7.47 3.61
C ARG A 12 -11.56 6.20 3.09
N ASN A 13 -11.56 5.13 3.88
CA ASN A 13 -12.06 3.81 3.50
C ASN A 13 -11.57 3.37 2.10
N LEU A 14 -10.26 3.54 1.84
CA LEU A 14 -9.67 3.27 0.53
C LEU A 14 -9.50 1.76 0.34
N ALA A 15 -10.22 1.21 -0.63
CA ALA A 15 -9.96 -0.12 -1.15
C ALA A 15 -8.87 -0.04 -2.23
N TYR A 16 -7.71 -0.61 -1.95
CA TYR A 16 -6.64 -0.73 -2.95
C TYR A 16 -6.81 -2.04 -3.74
N THR A 17 -6.33 -2.05 -4.97
CA THR A 17 -6.23 -3.26 -5.79
C THR A 17 -4.77 -3.48 -6.16
N CYS A 18 -4.32 -4.73 -6.09
CA CYS A 18 -3.02 -5.09 -6.62
C CYS A 18 -3.13 -5.21 -8.15
N ARG A 19 -2.13 -4.70 -8.87
CA ARG A 19 -2.02 -4.88 -10.32
C ARG A 19 -1.27 -6.17 -10.71
N ALA A 20 -0.73 -6.88 -9.72
CA ALA A 20 0.03 -8.11 -9.88
C ALA A 20 -0.61 -9.22 -9.02
N PHE A 21 0.17 -10.21 -8.61
CA PHE A 21 -0.28 -11.39 -7.84
C PHE A 21 -0.38 -11.16 -6.33
N GLN A 22 -0.66 -9.93 -5.88
CA GLN A 22 -0.76 -9.58 -4.46
C GLN A 22 0.49 -9.90 -3.60
N ASN A 23 1.62 -10.23 -4.23
CA ASN A 23 2.87 -10.63 -3.57
C ASN A 23 4.03 -9.69 -3.98
N CYS A 24 3.78 -8.38 -3.94
CA CYS A 24 4.79 -7.38 -4.32
C CYS A 24 5.86 -7.26 -3.23
N SER A 25 7.13 -7.22 -3.62
CA SER A 25 8.23 -6.89 -2.69
C SER A 25 8.15 -5.41 -2.28
N ILE A 26 8.16 -5.12 -0.98
CA ILE A 26 7.99 -3.77 -0.43
C ILE A 26 9.33 -3.27 0.14
N ASP A 27 10.15 -2.70 -0.73
CA ASP A 27 11.41 -2.06 -0.34
C ASP A 27 11.23 -0.58 0.00
N LEU A 28 12.21 0.02 0.70
CA LEU A 28 12.14 1.42 1.12
C LEU A 28 11.89 2.40 -0.07
N ASN A 29 12.47 2.08 -1.22
CA ASN A 29 12.38 2.86 -2.46
C ASN A 29 11.10 2.55 -3.27
N HIS A 30 10.59 1.32 -3.19
CA HIS A 30 9.52 0.80 -4.06
C HIS A 30 8.19 0.56 -3.37
N ARG A 31 8.10 0.73 -2.05
CA ARG A 31 6.86 0.59 -1.25
C ARG A 31 5.66 1.41 -1.71
N ASN A 32 5.85 2.39 -2.59
CA ASN A 32 4.74 3.19 -3.14
C ASN A 32 4.20 2.62 -4.46
N GLN A 33 4.84 1.60 -5.06
CA GLN A 33 4.42 1.00 -6.33
C GLN A 33 3.10 0.24 -6.24
N CYS A 34 2.85 -0.43 -5.10
CA CYS A 34 1.61 -1.13 -4.86
C CYS A 34 1.06 -0.74 -3.49
N GLN A 35 -0.01 0.06 -3.48
CA GLN A 35 -0.68 0.47 -2.24
C GLN A 35 -1.43 -0.68 -1.58
N TYR A 36 -1.81 -1.70 -2.34
CA TYR A 36 -2.47 -2.89 -1.80
C TYR A 36 -1.51 -3.77 -0.98
N CYS A 37 -0.32 -4.03 -1.51
CA CYS A 37 0.67 -4.90 -0.86
C CYS A 37 1.50 -4.17 0.20
N ARG A 38 1.44 -2.84 0.24
CA ARG A 38 2.16 -1.99 1.19
C ARG A 38 1.40 -1.86 2.51
#